data_AF-A0A0W0XU42-F1
#
_entry.id   AF-A0A0W0XU42-F1
#
_cell.length_a   1.000
_cell.length_b   1.000
_cell.length_c   1.000
_cell.angle_alpha   90.00
_cell.angle_beta   90.00
_cell.angle_gamma   90.00
#
_symmetry.space_group_name_H-M   'P 1'
#
loop_
_entity.id
_entity.type
_entity.pdbx_description
1 polymer ?
#
loop_
_entity_poly.entity_id
_entity_poly.type
_entity_poly.pdbx_seq_one_letter_code
_entity_poly.pdbx_strand_id
1 'polypeptide(L)'
;MLLNEFIERNHQFGNLINKHLEILKHHPDLENLDIIISYIDDLLGTENGPIYFERIINYHLASTLAYIVSALHEEELLNEESLFRLTHFEQPNSMGQGLAQLKSSGLLKANFELLKPFDQILFSRPMLGVWSAIPLGEMTQDNVDSLIAICRRNGTIEEKQNAIRDYVNQNLLYLDEEEPVQLNRAQSTHTASVHATTDLTVWLLDLSHRQNPVPLKSIEEIISLLENCPAETLDVEQKRAAVDCLRRLRSLPAEIVLDPEKKAVALRLVKETELGKEAAILPLLPLMAQEAEKLQVTSIEQFIRLIFHNISQDDQLDYWTAFVSALYEIQRGYNLDERGIDNLSAEDKEICFGGTANKFCERLQGLSPLINFIYVDNVSIILKIKQLLLNEILNTADELLNEQANDEFILLIGNMQNDEKSIHRYHQAFSYLKPQLEQLLELKVYSIISGQNALEKLLNDFEIAIDNFPDITNPKEAKDFSPESLLRFAKFVGIKNGMLRSAANYPGFYPADKRPGEAKQNEQDNELSKSDEVPRKNH
;
A
#
# COMPACT_ATOMS: atom_id res chain seq x y z
N MET A 1 36.30 -1.89 -15.64
CA MET A 1 35.53 -1.76 -16.88
C MET A 1 34.57 -0.59 -16.76
N LEU A 2 33.64 -0.63 -15.79
CA LEU A 2 32.66 0.45 -15.53
C LEU A 2 33.26 1.86 -15.44
N LEU A 3 34.36 2.07 -14.70
CA LEU A 3 34.96 3.41 -14.56
C LEU A 3 35.52 3.99 -15.88
N ASN A 4 36.07 3.15 -16.76
CA ASN A 4 36.60 3.62 -18.04
C ASN A 4 35.44 4.00 -18.98
N GLU A 5 34.39 3.20 -19.03
CA GLU A 5 33.17 3.50 -19.79
C GLU A 5 32.47 4.77 -19.27
N PHE A 6 32.50 5.00 -17.96
CA PHE A 6 32.01 6.23 -17.33
C PHE A 6 32.85 7.46 -17.77
N ILE A 7 34.19 7.36 -17.75
CA ILE A 7 35.08 8.44 -18.19
C ILE A 7 34.86 8.76 -19.67
N GLU A 8 34.72 7.74 -20.52
CA GLU A 8 34.49 7.91 -21.96
C GLU A 8 33.16 8.61 -22.24
N ARG A 9 32.08 8.20 -21.56
CA ARG A 9 30.75 8.83 -21.71
C ARG A 9 30.70 10.26 -21.19
N ASN A 10 31.52 10.59 -20.18
CA ASN A 10 31.52 11.90 -19.52
C ASN A 10 32.81 12.70 -19.78
N HIS A 11 33.41 12.54 -20.95
CA HIS A 11 34.69 13.14 -21.33
C HIS A 11 34.71 14.68 -21.23
N GLN A 12 33.55 15.34 -21.38
CA GLN A 12 33.39 16.78 -21.18
C GLN A 12 33.76 17.23 -19.74
N PHE A 13 33.67 16.32 -18.76
CA PHE A 13 34.06 16.55 -17.37
C PHE A 13 35.42 15.93 -17.01
N GLY A 14 36.23 15.58 -18.01
CA GLY A 14 37.47 14.83 -17.84
C GLY A 14 38.41 15.41 -16.78
N ASN A 15 38.59 16.74 -16.72
CA ASN A 15 39.45 17.37 -15.71
C ASN A 15 38.95 17.14 -14.27
N LEU A 16 37.63 17.23 -14.07
CA LEU A 16 37.00 17.08 -12.76
C LEU A 16 36.99 15.60 -12.34
N ILE A 17 36.64 14.70 -13.26
CA ILE A 17 36.69 13.25 -13.03
C ILE A 17 38.12 12.80 -12.71
N ASN A 18 39.12 13.28 -13.47
CA ASN A 18 40.52 12.95 -13.23
C ASN A 18 41.02 13.46 -11.88
N LYS A 19 40.59 14.64 -11.42
CA LYS A 19 40.92 15.18 -10.09
C LYS A 19 40.45 14.25 -8.97
N HIS A 20 39.31 13.58 -9.15
CA HIS A 20 38.69 12.71 -8.14
C HIS A 20 38.78 11.21 -8.46
N LEU A 21 39.67 10.81 -9.38
CA LEU A 21 39.75 9.45 -9.90
C LEU A 21 39.98 8.40 -8.81
N GLU A 22 40.83 8.70 -7.82
CA GLU A 22 41.11 7.77 -6.71
C GLU A 22 39.89 7.55 -5.81
N ILE A 23 39.04 8.57 -5.63
CA ILE A 23 37.80 8.47 -4.85
C ILE A 23 36.80 7.62 -5.63
N LEU A 24 36.64 7.90 -6.92
CA LEU A 24 35.72 7.19 -7.81
C LEU A 24 36.05 5.70 -7.93
N LYS A 25 37.34 5.32 -7.97
CA LYS A 25 37.78 3.91 -8.01
C LYS A 25 37.26 3.07 -6.84
N HIS A 26 36.99 3.69 -5.69
CA HIS A 26 36.58 3.03 -4.46
C HIS A 26 35.17 3.44 -4.02
N HIS A 27 34.42 4.12 -4.89
CA HIS A 27 33.10 4.64 -4.54
C HIS A 27 32.09 3.49 -4.37
N PRO A 28 31.31 3.46 -3.26
CA PRO A 28 30.34 2.38 -3.01
C PRO A 28 29.23 2.33 -4.08
N ASP A 29 28.82 3.49 -4.59
CA ASP A 29 27.79 3.61 -5.66
C ASP A 29 28.39 3.67 -7.08
N LEU A 30 29.47 2.91 -7.37
CA LEU A 30 30.15 2.97 -8.68
C LEU A 30 29.18 2.74 -9.86
N GLU A 31 28.18 1.87 -9.69
CA GLU A 31 27.16 1.55 -10.70
C GLU A 31 26.19 2.72 -10.97
N ASN A 32 26.03 3.64 -10.02
CA ASN A 32 25.13 4.78 -10.12
C ASN A 32 25.84 6.09 -10.54
N LEU A 33 27.12 6.05 -10.88
CA LEU A 33 27.87 7.26 -11.25
C LEU A 33 27.27 7.98 -12.46
N ASP A 34 26.78 7.25 -13.47
CA ASP A 34 26.11 7.86 -14.62
C ASP A 34 24.82 8.60 -14.18
N ILE A 35 24.06 7.99 -13.26
CA ILE A 35 22.84 8.58 -12.70
C ILE A 35 23.20 9.85 -11.92
N ILE A 36 24.25 9.80 -11.10
CA ILE A 36 24.76 10.96 -10.35
C ILE A 36 25.10 12.10 -11.31
N ILE A 37 25.88 11.84 -12.36
CA ILE A 37 26.23 12.88 -13.34
C ILE A 37 24.97 13.40 -14.04
N SER A 38 24.04 12.53 -14.44
CA SER A 38 22.80 12.96 -15.10
C SER A 38 21.96 13.93 -14.26
N TYR A 39 22.00 13.81 -12.93
CA TYR A 39 21.31 14.74 -12.04
C TYR A 39 21.99 16.12 -11.96
N ILE A 40 23.31 16.19 -12.13
CA ILE A 40 24.08 17.42 -11.90
C ILE A 40 24.75 17.97 -13.17
N ASP A 41 24.45 17.42 -14.34
CA ASP A 41 25.07 17.84 -15.62
C ASP A 41 24.97 19.36 -15.82
N ASP A 42 23.77 19.92 -15.61
CA ASP A 42 23.50 21.35 -15.69
C ASP A 42 24.26 22.16 -14.61
N LEU A 43 24.50 21.56 -13.44
CA LEU A 43 25.22 22.18 -12.33
C LEU A 43 26.73 22.22 -12.57
N LEU A 44 27.28 21.23 -13.26
CA LEU A 44 28.73 21.12 -13.49
C LEU A 44 29.28 22.27 -14.34
N GLY A 45 28.43 22.92 -15.15
CA GLY A 45 28.77 24.12 -15.91
C GLY A 45 28.78 25.43 -15.10
N THR A 46 28.30 25.41 -13.85
CA THR A 46 28.23 26.60 -12.99
C THR A 46 29.57 26.88 -12.28
N GLU A 47 29.77 28.10 -11.77
CA GLU A 47 30.97 28.47 -10.99
C GLU A 47 31.19 27.53 -9.78
N ASN A 48 30.10 27.06 -9.16
CA ASN A 48 30.13 26.17 -8.01
C ASN A 48 30.07 24.67 -8.38
N GLY A 49 29.92 24.33 -9.66
CA GLY A 49 29.80 22.95 -10.15
C GLY A 49 30.87 22.00 -9.62
N PRO A 50 32.18 22.37 -9.68
CA PRO A 50 33.25 21.56 -9.11
C PRO A 50 33.12 21.28 -7.60
N ILE A 51 32.61 22.27 -6.84
CA ILE A 51 32.40 22.13 -5.39
C ILE A 51 31.24 21.17 -5.11
N TYR A 52 30.14 21.29 -5.85
CA TYR A 52 28.99 20.38 -5.73
C TYR A 52 29.39 18.94 -6.04
N PHE A 53 30.10 18.73 -7.15
CA PHE A 53 30.59 17.41 -7.53
C PHE A 53 31.47 16.77 -6.44
N GLU A 54 32.45 17.53 -5.94
CA GLU A 54 33.35 17.07 -4.89
C GLU A 54 32.58 16.70 -3.61
N ARG A 55 31.55 17.45 -3.23
CA ARG A 55 30.72 17.12 -2.05
C ARG A 55 29.87 15.88 -2.27
N ILE A 56 29.28 15.72 -3.45
CA ILE A 56 28.41 14.59 -3.79
C ILE A 56 29.18 13.27 -3.76
N ILE A 57 30.31 13.18 -4.46
CA ILE A 57 31.09 11.93 -4.56
C ILE A 57 31.80 11.55 -3.27
N ASN A 58 31.95 12.47 -2.32
CA ASN A 58 32.51 12.18 -1.00
C ASN A 58 31.43 11.76 0.01
N TYR A 59 30.16 11.77 -0.40
CA TYR A 59 29.05 11.42 0.46
C TYR A 59 28.67 9.95 0.26
N HIS A 60 28.46 9.23 1.38
CA HIS A 60 28.21 7.79 1.38
C HIS A 60 26.95 7.36 0.61
N LEU A 61 25.99 8.27 0.38
CA LEU A 61 24.80 8.07 -0.45
C LEU A 61 24.77 9.12 -1.57
N ALA A 62 25.80 9.09 -2.42
CA ALA A 62 26.04 10.10 -3.45
C ALA A 62 24.88 10.23 -4.43
N SER A 63 24.24 9.11 -4.80
CA SER A 63 23.06 9.11 -5.70
C SER A 63 21.89 9.91 -5.12
N THR A 64 21.54 9.66 -3.86
CA THR A 64 20.49 10.41 -3.14
C THR A 64 20.87 11.88 -3.01
N LEU A 65 22.12 12.20 -2.64
CA LEU A 65 22.55 13.59 -2.48
C LEU A 65 22.54 14.33 -3.84
N ALA A 66 22.96 13.67 -4.93
CA ALA A 66 22.91 14.23 -6.28
C ALA A 66 21.49 14.59 -6.68
N TYR A 67 20.54 13.69 -6.44
CA TYR A 67 19.12 13.95 -6.68
C TYR A 67 18.62 15.16 -5.89
N ILE A 68 18.93 15.24 -4.58
CA ILE A 68 18.50 16.37 -3.75
C ILE A 68 19.12 17.69 -4.24
N VAL A 69 20.41 17.69 -4.54
CA VAL A 69 21.13 18.87 -5.03
C VAL A 69 20.54 19.36 -6.36
N SER A 70 20.22 18.44 -7.26
CA SER A 70 19.53 18.73 -8.52
C SER A 70 18.14 19.33 -8.29
N ALA A 71 17.33 18.69 -7.43
CA ALA A 71 16.00 19.19 -7.07
C ALA A 71 16.01 20.60 -6.47
N LEU A 72 16.98 20.91 -5.59
CA LEU A 72 17.14 22.26 -5.05
C LEU A 72 17.66 23.25 -6.07
N HIS A 73 18.49 22.83 -7.02
CA HIS A 73 18.99 23.71 -8.08
C HIS A 73 17.86 24.16 -9.00
N GLU A 74 17.03 23.23 -9.46
CA GLU A 74 15.88 23.51 -10.34
C GLU A 74 14.89 24.50 -9.72
N GLU A 75 14.74 24.47 -8.40
CA GLU A 75 13.85 25.38 -7.65
C GLU A 75 14.54 26.69 -7.21
N GLU A 76 15.80 26.90 -7.59
CA GLU A 76 16.65 28.04 -7.18
C GLU A 76 16.87 28.13 -5.65
N LEU A 77 16.85 26.99 -4.97
CA LEU A 77 17.05 26.87 -3.51
C LEU A 77 18.48 26.47 -3.13
N LEU A 78 19.28 26.00 -4.09
CA LEU A 78 20.64 25.54 -3.84
C LEU A 78 21.60 26.72 -3.62
N ASN A 79 22.16 26.79 -2.41
CA ASN A 79 23.24 27.69 -2.01
C ASN A 79 24.24 26.97 -1.08
N GLU A 80 25.35 27.62 -0.71
CA GLU A 80 26.38 27.02 0.16
C GLU A 80 25.83 26.51 1.50
N GLU A 81 24.90 27.25 2.11
CA GLU A 81 24.29 26.87 3.40
C GLU A 81 23.43 25.61 3.26
N SER A 82 22.59 25.55 2.23
CA SER A 82 21.76 24.37 1.94
C SER A 82 22.63 23.14 1.64
N LEU A 83 23.68 23.27 0.83
CA LEU A 83 24.60 22.18 0.53
C LEU A 83 25.33 21.69 1.78
N PHE A 84 25.82 22.62 2.61
CA PHE A 84 26.47 22.28 3.87
C PHE A 84 25.52 21.47 4.76
N ARG A 85 24.27 21.90 4.89
CA ARG A 85 23.24 21.17 5.66
C ARG A 85 22.97 19.77 5.11
N LEU A 86 22.82 19.61 3.79
CA LEU A 86 22.57 18.30 3.16
C LEU A 86 23.70 17.30 3.42
N THR A 87 24.95 17.76 3.34
CA THR A 87 26.13 16.88 3.55
C THR A 87 26.34 16.45 5.01
N HIS A 88 25.62 17.06 5.96
CA HIS A 88 25.65 16.70 7.38
C HIS A 88 24.35 16.03 7.85
N PHE A 89 23.44 15.73 6.92
CA PHE A 89 22.18 15.09 7.25
C PHE A 89 22.39 13.60 7.53
N GLU A 90 21.87 13.10 8.65
CA GLU A 90 22.05 11.69 9.04
C GLU A 90 21.25 10.72 8.16
N GLN A 91 20.12 11.17 7.61
CA GLN A 91 19.16 10.32 6.89
C GLN A 91 18.76 10.93 5.53
N PRO A 92 19.69 11.00 4.58
CA PRO A 92 19.48 11.67 3.29
C PRO A 92 18.36 11.02 2.47
N ASN A 93 18.09 9.73 2.64
CA ASN A 93 17.01 9.05 1.91
C ASN A 93 15.62 9.59 2.29
N SER A 94 15.39 9.83 3.59
CA SER A 94 14.12 10.36 4.07
C SER A 94 13.92 11.80 3.59
N MET A 95 14.98 12.60 3.63
CA MET A 95 14.98 13.94 3.05
C MET A 95 14.74 13.92 1.53
N GLY A 96 15.43 13.04 0.81
CA GLY A 96 15.28 12.87 -0.64
C GLY A 96 13.83 12.57 -1.04
N GLN A 97 13.18 11.63 -0.34
CA GLN A 97 11.78 11.29 -0.58
C GLN A 97 10.84 12.46 -0.26
N GLY A 98 11.03 13.13 0.88
CA GLY A 98 10.19 14.28 1.25
C GLY A 98 10.32 15.45 0.27
N LEU A 99 11.54 15.78 -0.16
CA LEU A 99 11.79 16.83 -1.15
C LEU A 99 11.27 16.44 -2.54
N ALA A 100 11.38 15.16 -2.92
CA ALA A 100 10.80 14.64 -4.16
C ALA A 100 9.28 14.84 -4.22
N GLN A 101 8.58 14.53 -3.12
CA GLN A 101 7.13 14.69 -3.02
C GLN A 101 6.71 16.17 -3.10
N LEU A 102 7.43 17.05 -2.40
CA LEU A 102 7.18 18.49 -2.45
C LEU A 102 7.45 19.07 -3.84
N LYS A 103 8.54 18.64 -4.51
CA LYS A 103 8.88 19.07 -5.87
C LYS A 103 7.81 18.63 -6.87
N SER A 104 7.44 17.35 -6.82
CA SER A 104 6.44 16.77 -7.73
C SER A 104 5.06 17.43 -7.59
N SER A 105 4.80 18.04 -6.43
CA SER A 105 3.54 18.76 -6.15
C SER A 105 3.65 20.28 -6.34
N GLY A 106 4.81 20.79 -6.78
CA GLY A 106 5.06 22.22 -6.98
C GLY A 106 5.11 23.03 -5.67
N LEU A 107 5.37 22.39 -4.54
CA LEU A 107 5.35 22.99 -3.19
C LEU A 107 6.74 23.19 -2.58
N LEU A 108 7.80 22.67 -3.21
CA LEU A 108 9.15 22.69 -2.65
C LEU A 108 9.65 24.12 -2.38
N LYS A 109 9.61 25.01 -3.38
CA LYS A 109 10.10 26.40 -3.26
C LYS A 109 9.43 27.19 -2.14
N ALA A 110 8.11 27.03 -1.99
CA ALA A 110 7.34 27.76 -0.98
C ALA A 110 7.60 27.26 0.45
N ASN A 111 7.98 26.00 0.62
CA ASN A 111 8.02 25.34 1.93
C ASN A 111 9.43 25.00 2.43
N PHE A 112 10.47 25.02 1.59
CA PHE A 112 11.81 24.56 1.96
C PHE A 112 12.37 25.23 3.23
N GLU A 113 12.30 26.57 3.32
CA GLU A 113 12.77 27.30 4.50
C GLU A 113 11.87 27.11 5.73
N LEU A 114 10.57 26.87 5.52
CA LEU A 114 9.61 26.64 6.61
C LEU A 114 9.83 25.28 7.29
N LEU A 115 10.28 24.29 6.54
CA LEU A 115 10.50 22.92 7.03
C LEU A 115 11.86 22.76 7.73
N LYS A 116 12.81 23.65 7.45
CA LYS A 116 14.20 23.62 7.98
C LYS A 116 14.31 23.45 9.50
N PRO A 117 13.51 24.12 10.34
CA PRO A 117 13.57 23.93 11.79
C PRO A 117 13.12 22.54 12.27
N PHE A 118 12.48 21.74 11.41
CA PHE A 118 11.83 20.48 11.77
C PHE A 118 12.51 19.24 11.19
N ASP A 119 13.75 19.38 10.73
CA ASP A 119 14.52 18.32 10.07
C ASP A 119 14.57 17.01 10.84
N GLN A 120 14.87 17.07 12.14
CA GLN A 120 14.97 15.88 12.99
C GLN A 120 13.62 15.19 13.18
N ILE A 121 12.51 15.88 12.93
CA ILE A 121 11.17 15.33 12.99
C ILE A 121 10.79 14.76 11.61
N LEU A 122 10.86 15.58 10.56
CA LEU A 122 10.31 15.29 9.24
C LEU A 122 11.19 14.40 8.38
N PHE A 123 12.50 14.45 8.51
CA PHE A 123 13.42 13.75 7.61
C PHE A 123 14.26 12.71 8.35
N SER A 124 13.77 12.18 9.47
CA SER A 124 14.40 11.10 10.21
C SER A 124 14.16 9.73 9.57
N ARG A 125 14.84 8.69 10.08
CA ARG A 125 14.67 7.30 9.61
C ARG A 125 13.23 6.78 9.74
N PRO A 126 12.49 7.01 10.86
CA PRO A 126 11.08 6.62 10.97
C PRO A 126 10.14 7.28 9.95
N MET A 127 10.56 8.40 9.34
CA MET A 127 9.77 9.13 8.35
C MET A 127 9.97 8.65 6.91
N LEU A 128 10.98 7.82 6.65
CA LEU A 128 11.28 7.33 5.30
C LEU A 128 10.06 6.66 4.66
N GLY A 129 9.42 5.75 5.40
CA GLY A 129 8.22 5.05 4.93
C GLY A 129 6.98 5.94 4.81
N VAL A 130 6.92 7.03 5.59
CA VAL A 130 5.78 7.95 5.58
C VAL A 130 5.76 8.77 4.29
N TRP A 131 6.91 9.33 3.87
CA TRP A 131 6.98 10.09 2.62
C TRP A 131 6.70 9.25 1.37
N SER A 132 7.18 8.01 1.35
CA SER A 132 6.93 7.09 0.24
C SER A 132 5.47 6.64 0.15
N ALA A 133 4.72 6.70 1.26
CA ALA A 133 3.33 6.26 1.28
C ALA A 133 2.37 7.30 0.68
N ILE A 134 2.72 8.59 0.71
CA ILE A 134 1.82 9.68 0.27
C ILE A 134 1.63 9.61 -1.26
N PRO A 135 0.41 9.45 -1.77
CA PRO A 135 0.15 9.42 -3.21
C PRO A 135 0.51 10.75 -3.88
N LEU A 136 1.03 10.67 -5.10
CA LEU A 136 1.27 11.84 -5.94
C LEU A 136 -0.06 12.59 -6.17
N GLY A 137 -0.11 13.85 -5.73
CA GLY A 137 -1.31 14.71 -5.79
C GLY A 137 -1.99 14.97 -4.43
N GLU A 138 -1.78 14.11 -3.43
CA GLU A 138 -2.32 14.33 -2.08
C GLU A 138 -1.44 15.28 -1.26
N MET A 139 -0.21 15.56 -1.69
CA MET A 139 0.64 16.57 -1.05
C MET A 139 0.21 17.98 -1.49
N THR A 140 -0.82 18.50 -0.82
CA THR A 140 -1.34 19.87 -1.00
C THR A 140 -0.72 20.84 0.03
N GLN A 141 -0.87 22.15 -0.18
CA GLN A 141 -0.37 23.14 0.78
C GLN A 141 -1.04 22.99 2.15
N ASP A 142 -2.35 22.72 2.20
CA ASP A 142 -3.09 22.50 3.46
C ASP A 142 -2.52 21.30 4.25
N ASN A 143 -2.09 20.27 3.52
CA ASN A 143 -1.48 19.09 4.13
C ASN A 143 -0.07 19.39 4.64
N VAL A 144 0.75 20.15 3.89
CA VAL A 144 2.05 20.63 4.37
C VAL A 144 1.90 21.51 5.62
N ASP A 145 0.93 22.43 5.63
CA ASP A 145 0.63 23.28 6.77
C ASP A 145 0.22 22.46 7.99
N SER A 146 -0.54 21.37 7.79
CA SER A 146 -0.93 20.43 8.84
C SER A 146 0.28 19.68 9.41
N LEU A 147 1.21 19.22 8.57
CA LEU A 147 2.46 18.59 9.00
C LEU A 147 3.31 19.57 9.83
N ILE A 148 3.44 20.82 9.38
CA ILE A 148 4.14 21.89 10.11
C ILE A 148 3.45 22.17 11.45
N ALA A 149 2.12 22.20 11.48
CA ALA A 149 1.36 22.41 12.70
C ALA A 149 1.61 21.30 13.73
N ILE A 150 1.72 20.04 13.30
CA ILE A 150 2.08 18.91 14.17
C ILE A 150 3.50 19.10 14.71
N CYS A 151 4.48 19.45 13.87
CA CYS A 151 5.85 19.71 14.30
C CYS A 151 5.97 20.80 15.37
N ARG A 152 5.11 21.83 15.31
CA ARG A 152 5.07 22.95 16.26
C ARG A 152 4.42 22.61 17.61
N ARG A 153 3.71 21.49 17.74
CA ARG A 153 3.10 21.10 19.03
C ARG A 153 4.18 20.85 20.08
N ASN A 154 3.81 20.96 21.36
CA ASN A 154 4.65 20.47 22.44
C ASN A 154 4.65 18.93 22.42
N GLY A 155 5.79 18.32 22.75
CA GLY A 155 5.96 16.87 22.75
C GLY A 155 7.39 16.48 22.39
N THR A 156 7.71 15.20 22.57
CA THR A 156 8.98 14.61 22.13
C THR A 156 9.04 14.54 20.60
N ILE A 157 10.24 14.31 20.03
CA ILE A 157 10.40 14.11 18.59
C ILE A 157 9.57 12.89 18.13
N GLU A 158 9.57 11.81 18.91
CA GLU A 158 8.85 10.58 18.62
C GLU A 158 7.33 10.77 18.63
N GLU A 159 6.79 11.48 19.63
CA GLU A 159 5.35 11.81 19.69
C GLU A 159 4.89 12.59 18.45
N LYS A 160 5.72 13.51 17.96
CA LYS A 160 5.43 14.29 16.75
C LYS A 160 5.51 13.45 15.49
N GLN A 161 6.50 12.57 15.38
CA GLN A 161 6.63 11.64 14.26
C GLN A 161 5.44 10.67 14.18
N ASN A 162 5.00 10.14 15.33
CA ASN A 162 3.81 9.31 15.41
C ASN A 162 2.56 10.09 15.00
N ALA A 163 2.38 11.31 15.50
CA ALA A 163 1.25 12.16 15.11
C ALA A 163 1.25 12.51 13.60
N ILE A 164 2.41 12.67 12.97
CA ILE A 164 2.50 12.83 11.51
C ILE A 164 2.06 11.54 10.80
N ARG A 165 2.56 10.39 11.25
CA ARG A 165 2.18 9.09 10.65
C ARG A 165 0.68 8.87 10.72
N ASP A 166 0.09 9.14 11.87
CA ASP A 166 -1.36 9.05 12.09
C ASP A 166 -2.11 10.01 11.15
N TYR A 167 -1.65 11.26 11.05
CA TYR A 167 -2.24 12.23 10.14
C TYR A 167 -2.21 11.76 8.68
N VAL A 168 -1.05 11.29 8.20
CA VAL A 168 -0.89 10.79 6.82
C VAL A 168 -1.82 9.61 6.58
N ASN A 169 -1.85 8.64 7.48
CA ASN A 169 -2.71 7.46 7.36
C ASN A 169 -4.19 7.83 7.29
N GLN A 170 -4.65 8.68 8.20
CA GLN A 170 -6.07 9.05 8.32
C GLN A 170 -6.54 9.99 7.21
N ASN A 171 -5.70 10.96 6.81
CA ASN A 171 -6.15 12.09 5.98
C ASN A 171 -5.66 12.00 4.53
N LEU A 172 -4.52 11.38 4.26
CA LEU A 172 -3.92 11.36 2.91
C LEU A 172 -4.06 10.01 2.23
N LEU A 173 -4.01 8.93 3.02
CA LEU A 173 -4.18 7.58 2.49
C LEU A 173 -5.64 7.16 2.45
N TYR A 174 -6.53 7.96 3.04
CA TYR A 174 -7.94 7.62 3.26
C TYR A 174 -8.10 6.17 3.75
N LEU A 175 -7.19 5.77 4.65
CA LEU A 175 -7.42 4.61 5.49
C LEU A 175 -8.51 5.08 6.44
N ASP A 176 -9.77 4.95 6.00
CA ASP A 176 -10.96 5.40 6.71
C ASP A 176 -10.82 5.11 8.21
N GLU A 177 -11.26 6.03 9.07
CA GLU A 177 -11.68 5.72 10.44
C GLU A 177 -13.03 4.95 10.43
N GLU A 178 -13.26 4.06 9.47
CA GLU A 178 -13.78 2.79 9.95
C GLU A 178 -12.68 2.35 10.90
N GLU A 179 -12.96 2.26 12.23
CA GLU A 179 -12.14 1.50 13.17
C GLU A 179 -11.41 0.49 12.34
N PRO A 180 -10.05 0.52 12.27
CA PRO A 180 -9.33 -0.24 11.28
C PRO A 180 -10.11 -1.51 11.18
N VAL A 181 -10.61 -1.86 10.01
CA VAL A 181 -11.06 -3.22 9.87
C VAL A 181 -9.75 -4.02 10.00
N GLN A 182 -9.06 -4.02 11.17
CA GLN A 182 -9.09 -5.09 12.15
C GLN A 182 -10.28 -6.00 11.84
N LEU A 183 -10.20 -6.61 10.67
CA LEU A 183 -10.67 -7.94 10.41
C LEU A 183 -10.15 -8.80 11.56
N ASN A 184 -9.00 -8.50 12.16
CA ASN A 184 -8.53 -9.09 13.43
C ASN A 184 -9.25 -8.68 14.73
N ARG A 185 -10.34 -7.89 14.73
CA ARG A 185 -11.27 -7.84 15.88
C ARG A 185 -12.01 -9.14 15.92
N ALA A 186 -11.37 -10.14 16.50
CA ALA A 186 -11.86 -11.50 16.48
C ALA A 186 -12.22 -12.01 15.06
N GLN A 187 -11.46 -11.65 14.00
CA GLN A 187 -11.28 -12.67 12.96
C GLN A 187 -10.67 -13.83 13.70
N SER A 188 -11.52 -14.82 13.87
CA SER A 188 -11.20 -16.17 14.18
C SER A 188 -9.75 -16.43 13.79
N THR A 189 -8.88 -16.60 14.78
CA THR A 189 -7.61 -17.33 14.63
C THR A 189 -7.85 -18.73 14.02
N HIS A 190 -9.11 -19.08 13.76
CA HIS A 190 -9.62 -20.23 13.04
C HIS A 190 -10.12 -19.93 11.61
N THR A 191 -9.67 -18.88 10.93
CA THR A 191 -9.85 -18.80 9.47
C THR A 191 -8.88 -19.77 8.79
N ALA A 192 -9.37 -20.51 7.80
CA ALA A 192 -8.58 -21.55 7.13
C ALA A 192 -7.31 -21.00 6.46
N SER A 193 -7.35 -19.74 5.99
CA SER A 193 -6.19 -19.06 5.38
C SER A 193 -5.05 -18.86 6.37
N VAL A 194 -5.36 -18.38 7.58
CA VAL A 194 -4.37 -18.15 8.63
C VAL A 194 -3.70 -19.47 9.04
N HIS A 195 -4.47 -20.55 9.16
CA HIS A 195 -3.91 -21.87 9.43
C HIS A 195 -3.02 -22.36 8.28
N ALA A 196 -3.40 -22.14 7.02
CA ALA A 196 -2.58 -22.52 5.87
C ALA A 196 -1.22 -21.81 5.86
N THR A 197 -1.19 -20.55 6.29
CA THR A 197 0.04 -19.76 6.44
C THR A 197 0.96 -20.30 7.52
N THR A 198 0.42 -20.60 8.70
CA THR A 198 1.19 -21.24 9.77
C THR A 198 1.68 -22.62 9.36
N ASP A 199 0.82 -23.43 8.72
CA ASP A 199 1.15 -24.76 8.22
C ASP A 199 2.32 -24.68 7.22
N LEU A 200 2.28 -23.72 6.29
CA LEU A 200 3.37 -23.45 5.36
C LEU A 200 4.66 -23.04 6.07
N THR A 201 4.58 -22.11 7.03
CA THR A 201 5.74 -21.62 7.78
C THR A 201 6.44 -22.77 8.52
N VAL A 202 5.67 -23.60 9.21
CA VAL A 202 6.19 -24.80 9.91
C VAL A 202 6.90 -25.73 8.94
N TRP A 203 6.29 -25.98 7.77
CA TRP A 203 6.85 -26.88 6.78
C TRP A 203 8.15 -26.33 6.17
N LEU A 204 8.21 -25.04 5.84
CA LEU A 204 9.40 -24.39 5.30
C LEU A 204 10.57 -24.39 6.30
N LEU A 205 10.29 -24.04 7.56
CA LEU A 205 11.30 -24.03 8.61
C LEU A 205 11.86 -25.43 8.88
N ASP A 206 10.99 -26.45 8.93
CA ASP A 206 11.41 -27.85 9.10
C ASP A 206 12.25 -28.36 7.90
N LEU A 207 11.83 -28.05 6.67
CA LEU A 207 12.58 -28.43 5.47
C LEU A 207 13.94 -27.76 5.40
N SER A 208 14.00 -26.45 5.67
CA SER A 208 15.24 -25.68 5.72
C SER A 208 16.21 -26.28 6.75
N HIS A 209 15.69 -26.61 7.94
CA HIS A 209 16.47 -27.25 8.98
C HIS A 209 16.96 -28.66 8.58
N ARG A 210 16.13 -29.47 7.91
CA ARG A 210 16.54 -30.79 7.42
C ARG A 210 17.59 -30.71 6.32
N GLN A 211 17.58 -29.68 5.48
CA GLN A 211 18.62 -29.44 4.49
C GLN A 211 19.96 -29.05 5.13
N ASN A 212 19.91 -28.26 6.19
CA ASN A 212 21.10 -27.83 6.92
C ASN A 212 20.96 -28.07 8.43
N PRO A 213 21.14 -29.33 8.89
CA PRO A 213 20.93 -29.68 10.28
C PRO A 213 21.96 -29.02 11.18
N VAL A 214 21.47 -28.21 12.12
CA VAL A 214 22.28 -27.54 13.14
C VAL A 214 21.67 -27.76 14.53
N PRO A 215 22.43 -27.74 15.63
CA PRO A 215 21.84 -27.87 16.95
C PRO A 215 20.87 -26.70 17.24
N LEU A 216 19.58 -27.01 17.42
CA LEU A 216 18.60 -26.03 17.85
C LEU A 216 18.72 -25.80 19.36
N LYS A 217 18.76 -24.54 19.78
CA LYS A 217 18.69 -24.18 21.21
C LYS A 217 17.42 -24.78 21.82
N SER A 218 17.55 -25.34 23.02
CA SER A 218 16.43 -25.75 23.86
C SER A 218 15.64 -24.53 24.34
N ILE A 219 14.41 -24.74 24.80
CA ILE A 219 13.62 -23.65 25.38
C ILE A 219 14.31 -23.06 26.62
N GLU A 220 14.99 -23.86 27.44
CA GLU A 220 15.77 -23.35 28.58
C GLU A 220 16.96 -22.50 28.19
N GLU A 221 17.65 -22.85 27.11
CA GLU A 221 18.71 -21.99 26.57
C GLU A 221 18.12 -20.67 26.07
N ILE A 222 16.97 -20.70 25.38
CA ILE A 222 16.27 -19.48 24.93
C ILE A 222 15.83 -18.62 26.13
N ILE A 223 15.26 -19.23 27.18
CA ILE A 223 14.91 -18.54 28.43
C ILE A 223 16.15 -17.93 29.07
N SER A 224 17.25 -18.67 29.17
CA SER A 224 18.49 -18.18 29.77
C SER A 224 19.07 -17.00 28.98
N LEU A 225 19.00 -17.04 27.64
CA LEU A 225 19.41 -15.91 26.79
C LEU A 225 18.51 -14.70 27.00
N LEU A 226 17.20 -14.90 27.05
CA LEU A 226 16.23 -13.83 27.30
C LEU A 226 16.46 -13.19 28.68
N GLU A 227 16.62 -14.00 29.73
CA GLU A 227 16.89 -13.55 31.10
C GLU A 227 18.18 -12.72 31.20
N ASN A 228 19.20 -13.03 30.38
CA ASN A 228 20.46 -12.29 30.32
C ASN A 228 20.43 -11.09 29.35
N CYS A 229 19.34 -10.87 28.60
CA CYS A 229 19.19 -9.70 27.73
C CYS A 229 19.18 -8.41 28.59
N PRO A 230 19.94 -7.35 28.25
CA PRO A 230 20.02 -6.12 29.04
C PRO A 230 18.65 -5.50 29.35
N ALA A 231 18.48 -4.89 30.54
CA ALA A 231 17.20 -4.27 30.91
C ALA A 231 16.85 -3.02 30.06
N GLU A 232 17.83 -2.46 29.36
CA GLU A 232 17.65 -1.28 28.49
C GLU A 232 17.00 -1.63 27.15
N THR A 233 16.95 -2.91 26.75
CA THR A 233 16.41 -3.33 25.45
C THR A 233 14.95 -3.79 25.52
N LEU A 234 14.48 -4.25 26.68
CA LEU A 234 13.15 -4.86 26.83
C LEU A 234 12.50 -4.44 28.14
N ASP A 235 11.20 -4.12 28.08
CA ASP A 235 10.41 -3.85 29.27
C ASP A 235 10.40 -5.06 30.23
N VAL A 236 10.48 -4.78 31.54
CA VAL A 236 10.61 -5.82 32.58
C VAL A 236 9.40 -6.74 32.60
N GLU A 237 8.20 -6.19 32.38
CA GLU A 237 6.96 -6.95 32.38
C GLU A 237 6.82 -7.78 31.10
N GLN A 238 7.18 -7.22 29.94
CA GLN A 238 7.23 -7.96 28.67
C GLN A 238 8.19 -9.14 28.76
N LYS A 239 9.38 -8.94 29.32
CA LYS A 239 10.38 -9.97 29.51
C LYS A 239 9.88 -11.08 30.45
N ARG A 240 9.25 -10.71 31.57
CA ARG A 240 8.65 -11.67 32.52
C ARG A 240 7.60 -12.53 31.82
N ALA A 241 6.61 -11.90 31.19
CA ALA A 241 5.53 -12.59 30.50
C ALA A 241 6.04 -13.46 29.34
N ALA A 242 7.08 -13.03 28.62
CA ALA A 242 7.69 -13.84 27.57
C ALA A 242 8.38 -15.10 28.11
N VAL A 243 9.04 -15.01 29.26
CA VAL A 243 9.63 -16.17 29.94
C VAL A 243 8.52 -17.13 30.42
N ASP A 244 7.45 -16.62 31.02
CA ASP A 244 6.32 -17.44 31.48
C ASP A 244 5.61 -18.12 30.30
N CYS A 245 5.48 -17.42 29.17
CA CYS A 245 5.00 -17.97 27.90
C CYS A 245 5.84 -19.17 27.45
N LEU A 246 7.16 -19.01 27.39
CA LEU A 246 8.06 -20.11 26.98
C LEU A 246 7.97 -21.32 27.90
N ARG A 247 7.90 -21.11 29.23
CA ARG A 247 7.72 -22.19 30.21
C ARG A 247 6.40 -22.94 29.97
N ARG A 248 5.32 -22.21 29.73
CA ARG A 248 3.99 -22.77 29.43
C ARG A 248 4.01 -23.57 28.12
N LEU A 249 4.47 -22.96 27.03
CA LEU A 249 4.51 -23.57 25.70
C LEU A 249 5.37 -24.82 25.63
N ARG A 250 6.46 -24.88 26.40
CA ARG A 250 7.28 -26.09 26.55
C ARG A 250 6.51 -27.25 27.19
N SER A 251 5.68 -26.97 28.18
CA SER A 251 4.93 -28.01 28.90
C SER A 251 3.68 -28.51 28.15
N LEU A 252 3.30 -27.82 27.07
CA LEU A 252 2.09 -28.12 26.31
C LEU A 252 2.33 -29.30 25.34
N PRO A 253 1.57 -30.40 25.44
CA PRO A 253 1.71 -31.58 24.58
C PRO A 253 1.02 -31.37 23.22
N ALA A 254 1.19 -30.19 22.63
CA ALA A 254 0.38 -29.75 21.53
C ALA A 254 1.21 -29.71 20.23
N GLU A 255 0.58 -30.19 19.16
CA GLU A 255 1.25 -30.54 17.91
C GLU A 255 0.56 -29.86 16.73
N ILE A 256 1.36 -29.43 15.77
CA ILE A 256 0.92 -28.96 14.46
C ILE A 256 0.99 -30.15 13.52
N VAL A 257 -0.17 -30.54 12.99
CA VAL A 257 -0.31 -31.67 12.07
C VAL A 257 -0.46 -31.14 10.64
N LEU A 258 0.47 -31.56 9.79
CA LEU A 258 0.55 -31.28 8.37
C LEU A 258 0.23 -32.57 7.60
N ASP A 259 -1.05 -32.79 7.34
CA ASP A 259 -1.52 -33.86 6.48
C ASP A 259 -1.27 -33.53 4.98
N PRO A 260 -1.44 -34.51 4.07
CA PRO A 260 -1.24 -34.30 2.65
C PRO A 260 -2.11 -33.20 2.03
N GLU A 261 -3.33 -32.98 2.54
CA GLU A 261 -4.25 -31.98 2.02
C GLU A 261 -3.73 -30.56 2.32
N LYS A 262 -3.32 -30.31 3.57
CA LYS A 262 -2.68 -29.06 3.99
C LYS A 262 -1.40 -28.79 3.22
N LYS A 263 -0.56 -29.81 3.02
CA LYS A 263 0.67 -29.70 2.22
C LYS A 263 0.39 -29.42 0.76
N ALA A 264 -0.66 -29.99 0.18
CA ALA A 264 -1.07 -29.69 -1.19
C ALA A 264 -1.50 -28.22 -1.34
N VAL A 265 -2.23 -27.67 -0.36
CA VAL A 265 -2.62 -26.25 -0.32
C VAL A 265 -1.37 -25.36 -0.19
N ALA A 266 -0.49 -25.66 0.76
CA ALA A 266 0.75 -24.91 0.97
C ALA A 266 1.65 -24.91 -0.29
N LEU A 267 1.84 -26.07 -0.93
CA LEU A 267 2.63 -26.19 -2.15
C LEU A 267 2.02 -25.40 -3.32
N ARG A 268 0.70 -25.43 -3.46
CA ARG A 268 -0.01 -24.63 -4.47
C ARG A 268 0.23 -23.14 -4.24
N LEU A 269 0.07 -22.70 -3.01
CA LEU A 269 0.26 -21.31 -2.63
C LEU A 269 1.69 -20.83 -2.91
N VAL A 270 2.72 -21.63 -2.62
CA VAL A 270 4.11 -21.24 -2.96
C VAL A 270 4.31 -21.18 -4.48
N LYS A 271 3.72 -22.09 -5.25
CA LYS A 271 3.85 -22.11 -6.72
C LYS A 271 3.12 -20.95 -7.41
N GLU A 272 1.99 -20.52 -6.87
CA GLU A 272 1.11 -19.52 -7.49
C GLU A 272 1.37 -18.09 -7.01
N THR A 273 2.22 -17.90 -5.99
CA THR A 273 2.57 -16.59 -5.44
C THR A 273 4.04 -16.25 -5.67
N GLU A 274 4.41 -14.98 -5.48
CA GLU A 274 5.80 -14.52 -5.56
C GLU A 274 6.71 -15.20 -4.51
N LEU A 275 6.11 -15.81 -3.47
CA LEU A 275 6.81 -16.54 -2.43
C LEU A 275 7.69 -17.66 -2.98
N GLY A 276 7.27 -18.34 -4.05
CA GLY A 276 8.07 -19.40 -4.68
C GLY A 276 9.33 -18.89 -5.40
N LYS A 277 9.43 -17.59 -5.65
CA LYS A 277 10.60 -16.94 -6.27
C LYS A 277 11.60 -16.45 -5.23
N GLU A 278 11.23 -16.42 -3.95
CA GLU A 278 12.12 -16.03 -2.87
C GLU A 278 13.35 -16.94 -2.83
N ALA A 279 14.55 -16.33 -2.78
CA ALA A 279 15.81 -17.04 -2.89
C ALA A 279 15.99 -18.10 -1.78
N ALA A 280 15.39 -17.88 -0.61
CA ALA A 280 15.41 -18.82 0.51
C ALA A 280 14.43 -20.00 0.34
N ILE A 281 13.36 -19.84 -0.46
CA ILE A 281 12.29 -20.84 -0.63
C ILE A 281 12.50 -21.67 -1.89
N LEU A 282 13.05 -21.07 -2.95
CA LEU A 282 13.29 -21.73 -4.23
C LEU A 282 14.04 -23.08 -4.09
N PRO A 283 15.08 -23.22 -3.25
CA PRO A 283 15.77 -24.51 -3.04
C PRO A 283 14.94 -25.56 -2.28
N LEU A 284 13.88 -25.15 -1.60
CA LEU A 284 13.00 -26.03 -0.81
C LEU A 284 11.88 -26.64 -1.65
N LEU A 285 11.50 -26.02 -2.77
CA LEU A 285 10.40 -26.47 -3.64
C LEU A 285 10.48 -27.95 -4.07
N PRO A 286 11.63 -28.50 -4.50
CA PRO A 286 11.73 -29.91 -4.84
C PRO A 286 11.45 -30.83 -3.65
N LEU A 287 11.90 -30.44 -2.45
CA LEU A 287 11.64 -31.21 -1.23
C LEU A 287 10.18 -31.12 -0.79
N MET A 288 9.58 -29.93 -0.90
CA MET A 288 8.14 -29.78 -0.64
C MET A 288 7.33 -30.72 -1.54
N ALA A 289 7.64 -30.79 -2.83
CA ALA A 289 6.97 -31.70 -3.76
C ALA A 289 7.18 -33.18 -3.39
N GLN A 290 8.39 -33.57 -2.95
CA GLN A 290 8.69 -34.93 -2.51
C GLN A 290 7.96 -35.32 -1.21
N GLU A 291 7.78 -34.37 -0.30
CA GLU A 291 7.23 -34.59 1.04
C GLU A 291 5.73 -34.28 1.15
N ALA A 292 5.09 -33.88 0.05
CA ALA A 292 3.69 -33.45 0.01
C ALA A 292 2.71 -34.54 0.48
N GLU A 293 2.98 -35.80 0.14
CA GLU A 293 2.11 -36.95 0.48
C GLU A 293 2.39 -37.55 1.88
N LYS A 294 3.37 -37.00 2.61
CA LYS A 294 3.77 -37.55 3.92
C LYS A 294 3.12 -36.76 5.04
N LEU A 295 2.49 -37.46 5.98
CA LEU A 295 2.07 -36.86 7.24
C LEU A 295 3.30 -36.32 8.00
N GLN A 296 3.22 -35.09 8.47
CA GLN A 296 4.22 -34.48 9.33
C GLN A 296 3.56 -33.96 10.60
N VAL A 297 4.24 -34.17 11.72
CA VAL A 297 3.80 -33.71 13.04
C VAL A 297 4.96 -32.94 13.66
N THR A 298 4.70 -31.71 14.09
CA THR A 298 5.70 -30.84 14.70
C THR A 298 5.16 -30.31 16.02
N SER A 299 5.83 -30.62 17.14
CA SER A 299 5.44 -30.06 18.44
C SER A 299 5.63 -28.55 18.46
N ILE A 300 4.86 -27.83 19.28
CA ILE A 300 5.07 -26.38 19.44
C ILE A 300 6.45 -26.05 19.97
N GLU A 301 6.99 -26.87 20.86
CA GLU A 301 8.37 -26.72 21.31
C GLU A 301 9.33 -26.72 20.10
N GLN A 302 9.20 -27.70 19.21
CA GLN A 302 10.05 -27.77 18.02
C GLN A 302 9.82 -26.57 17.09
N PHE A 303 8.57 -26.13 16.91
CA PHE A 303 8.25 -24.96 16.09
C PHE A 303 8.90 -23.68 16.62
N ILE A 304 8.82 -23.41 17.93
CA ILE A 304 9.46 -22.25 18.56
C ILE A 304 10.98 -22.30 18.37
N ARG A 305 11.59 -23.48 18.54
CA ARG A 305 13.03 -23.67 18.35
C ARG A 305 13.47 -23.40 16.92
N LEU A 306 12.67 -23.83 15.94
CA LEU A 306 12.91 -23.57 14.52
C LEU A 306 12.77 -22.09 14.16
N ILE A 307 11.74 -21.42 14.68
CA ILE A 307 11.54 -19.97 14.55
C ILE A 307 12.74 -19.23 15.12
N PHE A 308 13.06 -19.49 16.40
CA PHE A 308 14.13 -18.78 17.10
C PHE A 308 15.45 -18.94 16.38
N HIS A 309 15.77 -20.17 15.96
CA HIS A 309 16.97 -20.44 15.17
C HIS A 309 17.02 -19.59 13.90
N ASN A 310 15.94 -19.53 13.13
CA ASN A 310 15.91 -18.79 11.86
C ASN A 310 16.05 -17.28 12.04
N ILE A 311 15.33 -16.69 12.99
CA ILE A 311 15.39 -15.22 13.20
C ILE A 311 16.71 -14.80 13.89
N SER A 312 17.36 -15.70 14.63
CA SER A 312 18.61 -15.39 15.35
C SER A 312 19.88 -15.55 14.49
N GLN A 313 19.77 -15.80 13.18
CA GLN A 313 20.95 -15.92 12.31
C GLN A 313 21.46 -14.57 11.80
N ASP A 314 20.61 -13.53 11.84
CA ASP A 314 20.98 -12.20 11.37
C ASP A 314 21.35 -11.29 12.56
N ASP A 315 22.64 -11.09 12.77
CA ASP A 315 23.18 -10.25 13.84
C ASP A 315 22.87 -8.75 13.65
N GLN A 316 22.37 -8.33 12.48
CA GLN A 316 22.00 -6.93 12.19
C GLN A 316 20.56 -6.60 12.60
N LEU A 317 19.72 -7.60 12.81
CA LEU A 317 18.31 -7.43 13.19
C LEU A 317 18.13 -7.56 14.70
N ASP A 318 17.46 -6.59 15.31
CA ASP A 318 16.99 -6.71 16.69
C ASP A 318 15.75 -7.63 16.74
N TYR A 319 15.99 -8.93 16.57
CA TYR A 319 14.95 -9.94 16.61
C TYR A 319 14.36 -10.13 18.03
N TRP A 320 15.06 -9.69 19.07
CA TRP A 320 14.61 -9.87 20.46
C TRP A 320 13.35 -9.06 20.74
N THR A 321 13.31 -7.80 20.31
CA THR A 321 12.14 -6.94 20.49
C THR A 321 10.88 -7.58 19.88
N ALA A 322 10.97 -8.07 18.65
CA ALA A 322 9.85 -8.72 17.97
C ALA A 322 9.50 -10.10 18.57
N PHE A 323 10.50 -10.91 18.91
CA PHE A 323 10.30 -12.23 19.52
C PHE A 323 9.65 -12.13 20.90
N VAL A 324 10.09 -11.18 21.73
CA VAL A 324 9.51 -10.93 23.05
C VAL A 324 8.14 -10.32 22.94
N SER A 325 7.91 -9.40 22.00
CA SER A 325 6.57 -8.88 21.72
C SER A 325 5.60 -9.99 21.33
N ALA A 326 6.01 -10.93 20.46
CA ALA A 326 5.19 -12.07 20.10
C ALA A 326 4.82 -12.94 21.32
N LEU A 327 5.82 -13.29 22.14
CA LEU A 327 5.62 -14.10 23.35
C LEU A 327 4.74 -13.38 24.39
N TYR A 328 4.93 -12.08 24.55
CA TYR A 328 4.13 -11.23 25.42
C TYR A 328 2.66 -11.26 24.99
N GLU A 329 2.36 -11.05 23.70
CA GLU A 329 0.98 -11.09 23.21
C GLU A 329 0.36 -12.48 23.28
N ILE A 330 1.15 -13.53 23.10
CA ILE A 330 0.66 -14.90 23.30
C ILE A 330 0.27 -15.12 24.76
N GLN A 331 1.03 -14.57 25.72
CA GLN A 331 0.77 -14.73 27.15
C GLN A 331 -0.34 -13.81 27.66
N ARG A 332 -0.43 -12.59 27.13
CA ARG A 332 -1.31 -11.52 27.59
C ARG A 332 -2.45 -11.20 26.64
N GLY A 333 -2.65 -11.98 25.58
CA GLY A 333 -3.49 -11.58 24.44
C GLY A 333 -4.93 -11.20 24.78
N TYR A 334 -5.56 -11.80 25.79
CA TYR A 334 -6.89 -11.41 26.27
C TYR A 334 -6.86 -10.41 27.46
N ASN A 335 -5.67 -10.01 27.91
CA ASN A 335 -5.45 -8.86 28.78
C ASN A 335 -5.28 -7.55 28.01
N LEU A 336 -4.91 -7.62 26.73
CA LEU A 336 -4.75 -6.46 25.86
C LEU A 336 -6.12 -5.95 25.38
N ASP A 337 -6.31 -4.63 25.43
CA ASP A 337 -7.45 -3.98 24.79
C ASP A 337 -7.24 -3.81 23.28
N GLU A 338 -8.21 -3.18 22.60
CA GLU A 338 -8.19 -2.95 21.16
C GLU A 338 -7.02 -2.07 20.67
N ARG A 339 -6.38 -1.34 21.59
CA ARG A 339 -5.21 -0.48 21.34
C ARG A 339 -3.91 -1.19 21.72
N GLY A 340 -3.97 -2.46 22.12
CA GLY A 340 -2.82 -3.22 22.61
C GLY A 340 -2.38 -2.81 24.02
N ILE A 341 -3.23 -2.08 24.76
CA ILE A 341 -2.92 -1.65 26.12
C ILE A 341 -3.31 -2.79 27.07
N ASP A 342 -2.33 -3.26 27.82
CA ASP A 342 -2.55 -4.29 28.84
C ASP A 342 -3.34 -3.72 30.03
N ASN A 343 -4.38 -4.43 30.45
CA ASN A 343 -5.13 -4.09 31.65
C ASN A 343 -4.36 -4.35 32.96
N LEU A 344 -3.12 -4.86 32.88
CA LEU A 344 -2.21 -5.16 33.99
C LEU A 344 -2.82 -6.06 35.07
N SER A 345 -3.79 -6.90 34.69
CA SER A 345 -4.33 -7.94 35.56
C SER A 345 -3.21 -8.85 36.05
N ALA A 346 -3.24 -9.21 37.34
CA ALA A 346 -2.31 -10.16 37.93
C ALA A 346 -2.44 -11.57 37.33
N GLU A 347 -3.61 -11.92 36.81
CA GLU A 347 -3.84 -13.15 36.07
C GLU A 347 -3.59 -12.94 34.58
N ASP A 348 -2.76 -13.80 34.01
CA ASP A 348 -2.56 -13.93 32.57
C ASP A 348 -3.81 -14.53 31.92
N LYS A 349 -4.17 -13.98 30.76
CA LYS A 349 -5.23 -14.50 29.90
C LYS A 349 -4.62 -14.75 28.53
N GLU A 350 -4.00 -15.91 28.42
CA GLU A 350 -3.27 -16.33 27.22
C GLU A 350 -4.15 -16.59 26.00
N ILE A 351 -3.55 -16.45 24.81
CA ILE A 351 -4.17 -16.90 23.56
C ILE A 351 -4.23 -18.43 23.52
N CYS A 352 -5.27 -18.97 22.89
CA CYS A 352 -5.40 -20.39 22.62
C CYS A 352 -4.23 -20.94 21.76
N PHE A 353 -4.09 -22.26 21.73
CA PHE A 353 -3.02 -22.93 20.98
C PHE A 353 -2.98 -22.55 19.49
N GLY A 354 -4.12 -22.64 18.80
CA GLY A 354 -4.18 -22.30 17.37
C GLY A 354 -3.79 -20.84 17.12
N GLY A 355 -4.19 -19.93 18.01
CA GLY A 355 -3.80 -18.53 17.94
C GLY A 355 -2.33 -18.27 18.27
N THR A 356 -1.67 -19.14 19.05
CA THR A 356 -0.24 -19.01 19.39
C THR A 356 0.63 -19.09 18.15
N ALA A 357 0.46 -20.12 17.34
CA ALA A 357 1.28 -20.33 16.15
C ALA A 357 1.04 -19.24 15.09
N ASN A 358 -0.22 -18.81 14.94
CA ASN A 358 -0.58 -17.69 14.08
C ASN A 358 0.10 -16.39 14.55
N LYS A 359 0.06 -16.11 15.86
CA LYS A 359 0.63 -14.89 16.44
C LYS A 359 2.14 -14.82 16.27
N PHE A 360 2.84 -15.95 16.37
CA PHE A 360 4.26 -16.02 15.99
C PHE A 360 4.49 -15.64 14.54
N CYS A 361 3.72 -16.21 13.61
CA CYS A 361 3.89 -15.92 12.18
C CYS A 361 3.57 -14.44 11.87
N GLU A 362 2.51 -13.90 12.45
CA GLU A 362 2.09 -12.50 12.30
C GLU A 362 3.15 -11.52 12.81
N ARG A 363 3.74 -11.79 13.98
CA ARG A 363 4.68 -10.87 14.64
C ARG A 363 6.11 -10.98 14.14
N LEU A 364 6.49 -12.13 13.58
CA LEU A 364 7.84 -12.40 13.12
C LEU A 364 7.98 -12.37 11.60
N GLN A 365 6.89 -12.06 10.88
CA GLN A 365 6.97 -11.81 9.46
C GLN A 365 8.00 -10.72 9.13
N GLY A 366 8.77 -10.93 8.07
CA GLY A 366 9.83 -10.00 7.65
C GLY A 366 11.18 -10.17 8.36
N LEU A 367 11.24 -10.90 9.48
CA LEU A 367 12.53 -11.24 10.13
C LEU A 367 13.19 -12.47 9.52
N SER A 368 12.42 -13.30 8.81
CA SER A 368 12.92 -14.42 8.04
C SER A 368 12.09 -14.55 6.77
N PRO A 369 12.70 -14.78 5.59
CA PRO A 369 11.97 -15.06 4.36
C PRO A 369 11.17 -16.37 4.43
N LEU A 370 11.40 -17.22 5.44
CA LEU A 370 10.64 -18.46 5.67
C LEU A 370 9.41 -18.25 6.57
N ILE A 371 9.31 -17.10 7.24
CA ILE A 371 8.17 -16.72 8.08
C ILE A 371 7.42 -15.63 7.31
N ASN A 372 6.44 -16.05 6.52
CA ASN A 372 5.61 -15.14 5.74
C ASN A 372 4.16 -15.29 6.14
N PHE A 373 3.55 -14.19 6.60
CA PHE A 373 2.14 -14.18 6.96
C PHE A 373 1.31 -13.74 5.75
N ILE A 374 0.64 -14.68 5.10
CA ILE A 374 -0.10 -14.39 3.86
C ILE A 374 -1.48 -13.91 4.25
N TYR A 375 -1.60 -12.59 4.36
CA TYR A 375 -2.89 -11.95 4.52
C TYR A 375 -3.59 -11.88 3.17
N VAL A 376 -4.85 -12.30 3.15
CA VAL A 376 -5.79 -11.97 2.08
C VAL A 376 -6.72 -10.93 2.69
N ASP A 377 -6.33 -9.66 2.64
CA ASP A 377 -7.19 -8.57 3.10
C ASP A 377 -8.08 -8.07 1.96
N ASN A 378 -9.16 -7.38 2.31
CA ASN A 378 -10.08 -6.83 1.32
C ASN A 378 -9.35 -5.92 0.32
N VAL A 379 -8.28 -5.23 0.74
CA VAL A 379 -7.49 -4.35 -0.14
C VAL A 379 -6.74 -5.16 -1.20
N SER A 380 -6.05 -6.22 -0.81
CA SER A 380 -5.32 -7.12 -1.72
C SER A 380 -6.27 -7.95 -2.58
N ILE A 381 -7.44 -8.36 -2.06
CA ILE A 381 -8.54 -8.89 -2.89
C ILE A 381 -8.99 -7.86 -3.91
N ILE A 382 -9.31 -6.63 -3.50
CA ILE A 382 -9.77 -5.55 -4.39
C ILE A 382 -8.71 -5.23 -5.44
N LEU A 383 -7.44 -5.15 -5.07
CA LEU A 383 -6.33 -4.91 -5.99
C LEU A 383 -6.19 -6.05 -6.99
N LYS A 384 -6.30 -7.30 -6.54
CA LYS A 384 -6.25 -8.47 -7.43
C LYS A 384 -7.46 -8.52 -8.36
N ILE A 385 -8.66 -8.22 -7.86
CA ILE A 385 -9.89 -8.11 -8.65
C ILE A 385 -9.75 -6.99 -9.68
N LYS A 386 -9.27 -5.80 -9.29
CA LYS A 386 -9.01 -4.68 -10.21
C LYS A 386 -8.02 -5.08 -11.30
N GLN A 387 -6.94 -5.78 -10.96
CA GLN A 387 -5.94 -6.19 -11.94
C GLN A 387 -6.44 -7.30 -12.87
N LEU A 388 -7.21 -8.27 -12.37
CA LEU A 388 -7.86 -9.28 -13.20
C LEU A 388 -8.88 -8.65 -14.15
N LEU A 389 -9.67 -7.69 -13.68
CA LEU A 389 -10.62 -6.93 -14.49
C LEU A 389 -9.91 -6.07 -15.54
N LEU A 390 -8.80 -5.43 -15.19
CA LEU A 390 -7.99 -4.66 -16.14
C LEU A 390 -7.41 -5.55 -17.23
N ASN A 391 -6.81 -6.70 -16.86
CA ASN A 391 -6.26 -7.65 -17.83
C ASN A 391 -7.35 -8.20 -18.76
N GLU A 392 -8.53 -8.50 -18.20
CA GLU A 392 -9.67 -8.95 -18.99
C GLU A 392 -10.17 -7.86 -19.95
N ILE A 393 -10.27 -6.61 -19.50
CA ILE A 393 -10.60 -5.47 -20.37
C ILE A 393 -9.57 -5.32 -21.48
N LEU A 394 -8.28 -5.43 -21.17
CA LEU A 394 -7.22 -5.32 -22.17
C LEU A 394 -7.28 -6.48 -23.18
N ASN A 395 -7.55 -7.70 -22.73
CA ASN A 395 -7.74 -8.85 -23.61
C ASN A 395 -8.99 -8.67 -24.51
N THR A 396 -10.11 -8.22 -23.95
CA THR A 396 -11.33 -7.92 -24.73
C THR A 396 -11.10 -6.74 -25.68
N ALA A 397 -10.31 -5.74 -25.29
CA ALA A 397 -9.93 -4.63 -26.17
C ALA A 397 -9.03 -5.12 -27.31
N ASP A 398 -8.07 -6.01 -27.06
CA ASP A 398 -7.23 -6.64 -28.08
C ASP A 398 -8.06 -7.53 -29.04
N GLU A 399 -9.10 -8.20 -28.53
CA GLU A 399 -10.07 -8.94 -29.35
C GLU A 399 -10.94 -8.00 -30.21
N LEU A 400 -11.42 -6.90 -29.64
CA LEU A 400 -12.21 -5.88 -30.36
C LEU A 400 -11.37 -5.08 -31.38
N LEU A 401 -10.08 -4.88 -31.12
CA LEU A 401 -9.13 -4.27 -32.06
C LEU A 401 -8.82 -5.21 -33.24
N ASN A 402 -9.01 -6.52 -33.09
CA ASN A 402 -8.70 -7.50 -34.12
C ASN A 402 -9.76 -7.68 -35.22
N GLU A 403 -11.06 -7.37 -34.99
CA GLU A 403 -12.11 -7.80 -35.93
C GLU A 403 -12.71 -6.77 -36.89
N GLN A 404 -12.61 -5.46 -36.67
CA GLN A 404 -13.06 -4.48 -37.71
C GLN A 404 -12.63 -3.03 -37.47
N ALA A 405 -12.19 -2.68 -36.26
CA ALA A 405 -11.85 -1.31 -35.88
C ALA A 405 -10.44 -0.86 -36.28
N ASN A 406 -9.58 -1.78 -36.76
CA ASN A 406 -8.16 -1.51 -36.97
C ASN A 406 -7.90 -0.53 -38.12
N ASP A 407 -8.66 -0.58 -39.22
CA ASP A 407 -8.41 0.31 -40.36
C ASP A 407 -8.85 1.76 -40.07
N GLU A 408 -9.98 1.96 -39.38
CA GLU A 408 -10.43 3.30 -38.98
C GLU A 408 -9.61 3.88 -37.82
N PHE A 409 -9.22 3.06 -36.84
CA PHE A 409 -8.42 3.53 -35.71
C PHE A 409 -6.96 3.82 -36.09
N ILE A 410 -6.35 3.02 -36.98
CA ILE A 410 -5.02 3.29 -37.54
C ILE A 410 -5.06 4.50 -38.48
N LEU A 411 -6.12 4.69 -39.28
CA LEU A 411 -6.34 5.93 -40.04
C LEU A 411 -6.52 7.14 -39.12
N LEU A 412 -7.20 6.98 -37.98
CA LEU A 412 -7.36 8.03 -36.98
C LEU A 412 -6.00 8.37 -36.36
N ILE A 413 -5.24 7.39 -35.87
CA ILE A 413 -3.93 7.58 -35.21
C ILE A 413 -2.90 8.16 -36.19
N GLY A 414 -2.86 7.66 -37.44
CA GLY A 414 -1.98 8.16 -38.50
C GLY A 414 -2.27 9.60 -38.92
N ASN A 415 -3.53 10.04 -38.85
CA ASN A 415 -3.92 11.43 -39.11
C ASN A 415 -3.76 12.35 -37.88
N MET A 416 -3.57 11.79 -36.67
CA MET A 416 -3.51 12.52 -35.40
C MET A 416 -2.11 12.96 -34.95
N GLN A 417 -1.03 12.52 -35.61
CA GLN A 417 0.34 12.91 -35.24
C GLN A 417 0.71 14.38 -35.54
N ASN A 418 -0.22 15.20 -36.04
CA ASN A 418 0.08 16.57 -36.51
C ASN A 418 -0.85 17.69 -35.98
N ASP A 419 -1.74 17.49 -35.01
CA ASP A 419 -2.63 18.57 -34.52
C ASP A 419 -3.02 18.44 -33.03
N GLU A 420 -2.78 19.49 -32.23
CA GLU A 420 -3.16 19.64 -30.81
C GLU A 420 -4.66 19.43 -30.54
N LYS A 421 -5.52 19.63 -31.54
CA LYS A 421 -6.98 19.36 -31.43
C LYS A 421 -7.31 17.87 -31.20
N SER A 422 -6.37 16.98 -31.47
CA SER A 422 -6.53 15.52 -31.35
C SER A 422 -6.53 15.04 -29.89
N ILE A 423 -5.81 15.73 -29.00
CA ILE A 423 -5.75 15.41 -27.56
C ILE A 423 -7.11 15.65 -26.88
N HIS A 424 -7.84 16.69 -27.31
CA HIS A 424 -9.16 16.99 -26.77
C HIS A 424 -10.22 15.96 -27.19
N ARG A 425 -10.11 15.41 -28.41
CA ARG A 425 -10.96 14.30 -28.88
C ARG A 425 -10.65 12.99 -28.16
N TYR A 426 -9.38 12.74 -27.82
CA TYR A 426 -8.97 11.60 -27.00
C TYR A 426 -9.59 11.67 -25.60
N HIS A 427 -9.52 12.84 -24.96
CA HIS A 427 -10.20 13.05 -23.68
C HIS A 427 -11.71 12.87 -23.77
N GLN A 428 -12.36 13.33 -24.83
CA GLN A 428 -13.80 13.10 -25.05
C GLN A 428 -14.16 11.63 -25.27
N ALA A 429 -13.41 10.90 -26.10
CA ALA A 429 -13.62 9.48 -26.33
C ALA A 429 -13.39 8.66 -25.06
N PHE A 430 -12.34 8.98 -24.30
CA PHE A 430 -12.05 8.31 -23.04
C PHE A 430 -13.08 8.64 -21.94
N SER A 431 -13.56 9.89 -21.87
CA SER A 431 -14.64 10.25 -20.95
C SER A 431 -16.01 9.69 -21.36
N TYR A 432 -16.19 9.30 -22.62
CA TYR A 432 -17.36 8.54 -23.09
C TYR A 432 -17.26 7.04 -22.78
N LEU A 433 -16.07 6.43 -22.93
CA LEU A 433 -15.82 5.01 -22.69
C LEU A 433 -15.70 4.67 -21.19
N LYS A 434 -15.19 5.59 -20.38
CA LYS A 434 -14.93 5.37 -18.95
C LYS A 434 -16.17 4.92 -18.16
N PRO A 435 -17.35 5.56 -18.28
CA PRO A 435 -18.55 5.12 -17.54
C PRO A 435 -19.04 3.73 -17.97
N GLN A 436 -18.87 3.37 -19.24
CA GLN A 436 -19.29 2.07 -19.78
C GLN A 436 -18.36 0.95 -19.28
N LEU A 437 -17.06 1.23 -19.22
CA LEU A 437 -16.06 0.34 -18.62
C LEU A 437 -16.27 0.17 -17.11
N GLU A 438 -16.59 1.25 -16.39
CA GLU A 438 -16.92 1.20 -14.96
C GLU A 438 -18.18 0.35 -14.71
N GLN A 439 -19.22 0.50 -15.54
CA GLN A 439 -20.46 -0.29 -15.45
C GLN A 439 -20.24 -1.78 -15.76
N LEU A 440 -19.41 -2.11 -16.77
CA LEU A 440 -19.00 -3.49 -17.06
C LEU A 440 -18.19 -4.09 -15.90
N LEU A 441 -17.33 -3.28 -15.26
CA LEU A 441 -16.58 -3.68 -14.08
C LEU A 441 -17.51 -4.07 -12.93
N GLU A 442 -18.51 -3.23 -12.62
CA GLU A 442 -19.46 -3.47 -11.54
C GLU A 442 -20.27 -4.75 -11.74
N LEU A 443 -20.78 -4.97 -12.97
CA LEU A 443 -21.54 -6.19 -13.30
C LEU A 443 -20.68 -7.45 -13.21
N LYS A 444 -19.41 -7.36 -13.63
CA LYS A 444 -18.48 -8.50 -13.59
C LYS A 444 -18.04 -8.81 -12.15
N VAL A 445 -17.80 -7.80 -11.31
CA VAL A 445 -17.58 -7.96 -9.86
C VAL A 445 -18.79 -8.62 -9.19
N TYR A 446 -20.02 -8.18 -9.53
CA TYR A 446 -21.25 -8.78 -9.00
C TYR A 446 -21.37 -10.27 -9.37
N SER A 447 -21.02 -10.64 -10.60
CA SER A 447 -21.02 -12.03 -11.08
C SER A 447 -20.03 -12.93 -10.35
N ILE A 448 -18.88 -12.39 -9.95
CA ILE A 448 -17.83 -13.11 -9.22
C ILE A 448 -18.28 -13.36 -7.78
N ILE A 449 -18.90 -12.36 -7.15
CA ILE A 449 -19.36 -12.44 -5.76
C ILE A 449 -20.59 -13.34 -5.61
N SER A 450 -21.55 -13.22 -6.54
CA SER A 450 -22.87 -13.86 -6.42
C SER A 450 -23.02 -15.13 -7.25
N GLY A 451 -22.02 -15.44 -8.10
CA GLY A 451 -22.06 -16.52 -9.08
C GLY A 451 -22.79 -16.12 -10.38
N GLN A 452 -22.36 -16.70 -11.52
CA GLN A 452 -22.90 -16.41 -12.86
C GLN A 452 -24.42 -16.57 -12.94
N ASN A 453 -24.99 -17.59 -12.29
CA ASN A 453 -26.43 -17.84 -12.29
C ASN A 453 -27.22 -16.75 -11.54
N ALA A 454 -26.62 -16.08 -10.56
CA ALA A 454 -27.26 -14.96 -9.87
C ALA A 454 -27.21 -13.68 -10.70
N LEU A 455 -26.13 -13.45 -11.47
CA LEU A 455 -26.07 -12.36 -12.44
C LEU A 455 -27.07 -12.59 -13.59
N GLU A 456 -27.13 -13.79 -14.17
CA GLU A 456 -28.10 -14.11 -15.22
C GLU A 456 -29.54 -13.97 -14.73
N LYS A 457 -29.82 -14.43 -13.50
CA LYS A 457 -31.12 -14.25 -12.87
C LYS A 457 -31.42 -12.77 -12.61
N LEU A 458 -30.47 -11.99 -12.15
CA LEU A 458 -30.62 -10.54 -11.96
C LEU A 458 -30.91 -9.84 -13.30
N LEU A 459 -30.14 -10.13 -14.35
CA LEU A 459 -30.34 -9.56 -15.69
C LEU A 459 -31.68 -9.95 -16.31
N ASN A 460 -32.15 -11.19 -16.05
CA ASN A 460 -33.47 -11.67 -16.45
C ASN A 460 -34.61 -11.05 -15.61
N ASP A 461 -34.44 -10.92 -14.29
CA ASP A 461 -35.40 -10.33 -13.35
C ASP A 461 -35.55 -8.81 -13.58
N PHE A 462 -34.56 -8.17 -14.21
CA PHE A 462 -34.60 -6.76 -14.62
C PHE A 462 -35.16 -6.52 -16.04
N GLU A 463 -35.66 -7.55 -16.74
CA GLU A 463 -36.17 -7.47 -18.12
C GLU A 463 -35.23 -6.73 -19.09
N ILE A 464 -33.91 -6.96 -18.99
CA ILE A 464 -32.98 -6.51 -20.03
C ILE A 464 -32.84 -7.64 -21.04
N ALA A 465 -33.73 -7.66 -22.03
CA ALA A 465 -33.58 -8.51 -23.21
C ALA A 465 -32.35 -8.02 -24.00
N ILE A 466 -31.24 -8.75 -23.90
CA ILE A 466 -30.00 -8.52 -24.68
C ILE A 466 -30.30 -8.46 -26.19
N ASP A 467 -31.34 -9.16 -26.64
CA ASP A 467 -31.75 -9.19 -28.05
C ASP A 467 -32.42 -7.89 -28.57
N ASN A 468 -32.68 -6.91 -27.70
CA ASN A 468 -33.26 -5.61 -28.08
C ASN A 468 -32.43 -4.42 -27.60
N PHE A 469 -31.12 -4.57 -27.36
CA PHE A 469 -30.25 -3.40 -27.22
C PHE A 469 -30.32 -2.59 -28.53
N PRO A 470 -30.84 -1.35 -28.52
CA PRO A 470 -30.79 -0.53 -29.71
C PRO A 470 -29.34 -0.15 -30.00
N ASP A 471 -29.04 0.04 -31.28
CA ASP A 471 -27.74 0.52 -31.71
C ASP A 471 -27.52 1.92 -31.12
N ILE A 472 -26.67 2.01 -30.10
CA ILE A 472 -26.36 3.24 -29.36
C ILE A 472 -25.59 4.27 -30.20
N THR A 473 -25.25 3.95 -31.45
CA THR A 473 -24.80 4.92 -32.45
C THR A 473 -25.96 5.65 -33.15
N ASN A 474 -27.21 5.21 -32.93
CA ASN A 474 -28.43 5.82 -33.47
C ASN A 474 -29.12 6.76 -32.44
N PRO A 475 -29.05 8.10 -32.62
CA PRO A 475 -29.57 9.08 -31.66
C PRO A 475 -31.10 9.08 -31.49
N LYS A 476 -31.85 8.34 -32.32
CA LYS A 476 -33.31 8.24 -32.20
C LYS A 476 -33.75 7.22 -31.15
N GLU A 477 -32.94 6.21 -30.87
CA GLU A 477 -33.28 5.08 -30.00
C GLU A 477 -32.77 5.29 -28.56
N ALA A 478 -31.83 6.20 -28.35
CA ALA A 478 -31.32 6.59 -27.02
C ALA A 478 -32.31 7.43 -26.16
N LYS A 479 -33.50 7.76 -26.67
CA LYS A 479 -34.45 8.69 -26.01
C LYS A 479 -35.31 8.06 -24.92
N ASP A 480 -35.25 6.73 -24.73
CA ASP A 480 -36.27 6.01 -23.96
C ASP A 480 -35.91 5.73 -22.49
N PHE A 481 -34.79 6.24 -21.98
CA PHE A 481 -34.51 6.16 -20.54
C PHE A 481 -35.22 7.30 -19.77
N SER A 482 -36.21 6.94 -18.96
CA SER A 482 -36.84 7.89 -18.04
C SER A 482 -35.86 8.30 -16.92
N PRO A 483 -35.83 9.58 -16.51
CA PRO A 483 -35.01 10.06 -15.40
C PRO A 483 -35.22 9.27 -14.10
N GLU A 484 -36.44 8.77 -13.85
CA GLU A 484 -36.77 7.89 -12.73
C GLU A 484 -35.97 6.58 -12.72
N SER A 485 -35.68 6.00 -13.89
CA SER A 485 -34.98 4.71 -14.02
C SER A 485 -33.49 4.88 -13.72
N LEU A 486 -32.89 5.96 -14.21
CA LEU A 486 -31.52 6.34 -13.89
C LEU A 486 -31.35 6.72 -12.41
N LEU A 487 -32.35 7.36 -11.80
CA LEU A 487 -32.31 7.73 -10.38
C LEU A 487 -32.41 6.52 -9.44
N ARG A 488 -33.22 5.51 -9.79
CA ARG A 488 -33.31 4.25 -9.01
C ARG A 488 -32.02 3.45 -9.10
N PHE A 489 -31.42 3.40 -10.30
CA PHE A 489 -30.13 2.76 -10.51
C PHE A 489 -29.03 3.46 -9.71
N ALA A 490 -28.92 4.79 -9.78
CA ALA A 490 -27.92 5.56 -9.03
C ALA A 490 -28.05 5.42 -7.50
N LYS A 491 -29.26 5.28 -6.97
CA LYS A 491 -29.49 4.99 -5.54
C LYS A 491 -29.05 3.59 -5.13
N PHE A 492 -29.13 2.62 -6.04
CA PHE A 492 -28.77 1.22 -5.79
C PHE A 492 -27.24 1.01 -5.74
N VAL A 493 -26.47 1.71 -6.57
CA VAL A 493 -25.00 1.69 -6.56
C VAL A 493 -24.36 2.72 -5.60
N GLY A 494 -25.15 3.40 -4.77
CA GLY A 494 -24.63 4.29 -3.72
C GLY A 494 -24.03 5.62 -4.22
N ILE A 495 -24.32 6.05 -5.45
CA ILE A 495 -23.80 7.30 -6.00
C ILE A 495 -24.49 8.50 -5.32
N LYS A 496 -23.71 9.34 -4.62
CA LYS A 496 -24.24 10.53 -3.93
C LYS A 496 -24.77 11.58 -4.92
N ASN A 497 -25.86 12.25 -4.52
CA ASN A 497 -26.64 13.26 -5.29
C ASN A 497 -25.85 14.38 -5.99
N GLY A 498 -24.58 14.62 -5.61
CA GLY A 498 -23.74 15.66 -6.22
C GLY A 498 -23.39 15.38 -7.69
N MET A 499 -23.16 14.12 -8.07
CA MET A 499 -22.78 13.74 -9.44
C MET A 499 -23.97 13.79 -10.42
N LEU A 500 -25.19 13.50 -9.94
CA LEU A 500 -26.42 13.61 -10.74
C LEU A 500 -26.76 15.05 -11.15
N ARG A 501 -26.39 16.04 -10.34
CA ARG A 501 -26.60 17.47 -10.66
C ARG A 501 -25.67 17.96 -11.77
N SER A 502 -24.46 17.41 -11.89
CA SER A 502 -23.56 17.72 -13.01
C SER A 502 -24.05 17.12 -14.33
N ALA A 503 -24.67 15.94 -14.31
CA ALA A 503 -25.27 15.34 -15.50
C ALA A 503 -26.51 16.11 -16.00
N ALA A 504 -27.31 16.67 -15.09
CA ALA A 504 -28.50 17.47 -15.43
C ALA A 504 -28.19 18.84 -16.06
N ASN A 505 -26.95 19.32 -15.97
CA ASN A 505 -26.52 20.61 -16.53
C ASN A 505 -25.87 20.49 -17.93
N TYR A 506 -25.94 19.32 -18.58
CA TYR A 506 -25.40 19.14 -19.93
C TYR A 506 -26.27 19.85 -20.99
N PRO A 507 -25.69 20.74 -21.82
CA PRO A 507 -26.42 21.38 -22.91
C PRO A 507 -26.68 20.36 -24.02
N GLY A 508 -27.95 19.92 -24.13
CA GLY A 508 -28.39 18.88 -25.07
C GLY A 508 -29.65 18.13 -24.61
N PHE A 509 -30.07 18.31 -23.36
CA PHE A 509 -31.15 17.53 -22.73
C PHE A 509 -32.57 18.13 -22.80
N TYR A 510 -32.80 19.20 -23.56
CA TYR A 510 -34.16 19.68 -23.85
C TYR A 510 -34.47 19.55 -25.34
N PRO A 511 -35.64 19.00 -25.72
CA PRO A 511 -36.09 19.10 -27.10
C PRO A 511 -36.33 20.57 -27.42
N ALA A 512 -35.69 21.04 -28.49
CA ALA A 512 -36.05 22.28 -29.15
C ALA A 512 -37.51 22.16 -29.61
N ASP A 513 -38.44 22.74 -28.85
CA ASP A 513 -39.70 23.31 -29.34
C ASP A 513 -40.54 23.83 -28.18
N LYS A 514 -40.43 25.14 -27.88
CA LYS A 514 -41.60 26.00 -27.60
C LYS A 514 -41.28 27.42 -28.06
N ARG A 515 -42.11 27.93 -28.97
CA ARG A 515 -42.04 29.31 -29.49
C ARG A 515 -42.28 30.33 -28.38
N PRO A 516 -41.69 31.53 -28.46
CA PRO A 516 -41.94 32.61 -27.52
C PRO A 516 -43.26 33.31 -27.86
N GLY A 517 -44.21 33.28 -26.93
CA GLY A 517 -45.45 34.02 -27.06
C GLY A 517 -46.52 33.52 -26.11
N GLU A 518 -46.52 34.07 -24.89
CA GLU A 518 -47.71 34.63 -24.21
C GLU A 518 -47.39 34.84 -22.73
N ALA A 519 -47.05 36.08 -22.41
CA ALA A 519 -47.20 36.62 -21.07
C ALA A 519 -48.67 37.08 -20.90
N LYS A 520 -49.27 36.78 -19.74
CA LYS A 520 -50.17 37.66 -18.92
C LYS A 520 -50.84 36.83 -17.81
N GLN A 521 -50.56 37.15 -16.55
CA GLN A 521 -51.39 37.96 -15.63
C GLN A 521 -52.53 37.17 -14.96
N ASN A 522 -52.41 37.01 -13.64
CA ASN A 522 -53.36 37.45 -12.58
C ASN A 522 -53.04 36.66 -11.29
N GLU A 523 -52.49 37.28 -10.25
CA GLU A 523 -53.19 38.07 -9.22
C GLU A 523 -54.31 37.30 -8.49
N GLN A 524 -54.00 37.02 -7.21
CA GLN A 524 -54.80 37.27 -6.01
C GLN A 524 -56.02 36.41 -5.63
N ASP A 525 -56.08 36.27 -4.30
CA ASP A 525 -57.20 35.90 -3.42
C ASP A 525 -57.57 34.39 -3.40
N ASN A 526 -57.82 33.74 -2.26
CA ASN A 526 -58.49 34.24 -1.08
C ASN A 526 -58.25 33.37 0.18
N GLU A 527 -58.48 33.99 1.33
CA GLU A 527 -58.38 33.47 2.69
C GLU A 527 -59.51 32.49 3.10
N LEU A 528 -59.29 31.84 4.26
CA LEU A 528 -60.25 31.60 5.35
C LEU A 528 -61.36 30.53 5.24
N SER A 529 -61.20 29.47 6.06
CA SER A 529 -62.17 29.06 7.13
C SER A 529 -61.56 27.86 7.90
N LYS A 530 -61.05 27.98 9.14
CA LYS A 530 -61.71 28.02 10.47
C LYS A 530 -62.58 26.81 10.84
N SER A 531 -62.49 26.49 12.14
CA SER A 531 -63.34 25.64 13.02
C SER A 531 -63.08 24.12 13.01
N ASP A 532 -63.01 23.39 14.13
CA ASP A 532 -63.17 23.70 15.56
C ASP A 532 -62.54 22.59 16.41
N GLU A 533 -62.23 22.95 17.66
CA GLU A 533 -61.90 22.09 18.80
C GLU A 533 -63.02 21.07 19.12
N VAL A 534 -62.69 19.91 19.70
CA VAL A 534 -63.16 19.43 21.03
C VAL A 534 -62.39 18.15 21.42
N PRO A 535 -61.90 18.03 22.67
CA PRO A 535 -61.29 16.82 23.23
C PRO A 535 -62.26 16.01 24.10
N ARG A 536 -62.14 14.67 24.15
CA ARG A 536 -62.65 13.85 25.27
C ARG A 536 -61.82 12.60 25.59
N LYS A 537 -61.15 12.72 26.74
CA LYS A 537 -60.86 11.77 27.83
C LYS A 537 -61.50 10.36 27.87
N ASN A 538 -60.71 9.50 28.54
CA ASN A 538 -61.00 8.33 29.40
C ASN A 538 -61.13 6.94 28.73
N HIS A 539 -60.11 6.09 28.89
CA HIS A 539 -60.01 5.19 30.05
C HIS A 539 -58.58 4.76 30.33
#